data_AF-A0A8T5LW60-F1
#
_entry.id   AF-A0A8T5LW60-F1
#
_cell.length_a   1.000
_cell.length_b   1.000
_cell.length_c   1.000
_cell.angle_alpha   90.00
_cell.angle_beta   90.00
_cell.angle_gamma   90.00
#
_symmetry.space_group_name_H-M   'P 1'
#
loop_
_entity.id
_entity.type
_entity.pdbx_description
1 polymer ?
#
loop_
_entity_poly.entity_id
_entity_poly.type
_entity_poly.pdbx_seq_one_letter_code
_entity_poly.pdbx_strand_id
1 'polypeptide(L)'
;MQEIIIFIIGLVAGFLGATVGGGGMISIPALLFLGFPPQSAIAINKVGDVGTFISAIRQYWKSKKIDWKMAVPLAIIAVIGSIIGTQIMVRLETNFLGILIGIILLLFLPFFFFSRKIGIKQKNPSKTKKIIGIILYFILAIEGAMVGAGGAAILLLIMMYFFGYEIIKGYATNTPAEFFSALVPAIIYSFYGFVQLLPAIIIF
;
A
#
# COMPACT_ATOMS: atom_id res chain seq x y z
N MET A 1 9.97 -3.92 -26.10
CA MET A 1 10.80 -2.79 -25.60
C MET A 1 10.17 -2.18 -24.35
N GLN A 2 8.84 -2.06 -24.31
CA GLN A 2 8.06 -1.57 -23.18
C GLN A 2 8.20 -2.46 -21.93
N GLU A 3 8.35 -3.77 -22.11
CA GLU A 3 8.50 -4.78 -21.06
C GLU A 3 9.82 -4.61 -20.28
N ILE A 4 10.91 -4.30 -20.98
CA ILE A 4 12.22 -4.04 -20.37
C ILE A 4 12.15 -2.79 -19.50
N ILE A 5 11.42 -1.75 -19.96
CA ILE A 5 11.21 -0.53 -19.20
C ILE A 5 10.39 -0.80 -17.93
N ILE A 6 9.29 -1.56 -18.04
CA ILE A 6 8.48 -1.95 -16.87
C ILE A 6 9.31 -2.74 -15.87
N PHE A 7 10.15 -3.67 -16.33
CA PHE A 7 11.04 -4.44 -15.46
C PHE A 7 12.03 -3.55 -14.69
N ILE A 8 12.69 -2.61 -15.36
CA ILE A 8 13.63 -1.67 -14.70
C ILE A 8 12.90 -0.79 -13.68
N ILE A 9 11.72 -0.28 -14.04
CA ILE A 9 10.88 0.50 -13.13
C ILE A 9 10.45 -0.35 -11.94
N GLY A 10 10.11 -1.61 -12.17
CA GLY A 10 9.74 -2.57 -11.15
C GLY A 10 10.85 -2.84 -10.16
N LEU A 11 12.11 -2.92 -10.61
CA LEU A 11 13.26 -3.03 -9.69
C LEU A 11 13.38 -1.83 -8.76
N VAL A 12 13.21 -0.61 -9.28
CA VAL A 12 13.27 0.63 -8.48
C VAL A 12 12.06 0.74 -7.54
N ALA A 13 10.86 0.48 -8.05
CA ALA A 13 9.63 0.50 -7.29
C ALA A 13 9.63 -0.56 -6.20
N GLY A 14 10.09 -1.78 -6.48
CA GLY A 14 10.23 -2.88 -5.52
C GLY A 14 11.25 -2.57 -4.44
N PHE A 15 12.40 -1.97 -4.78
CA PHE A 15 13.37 -1.51 -3.80
C PHE A 15 12.80 -0.45 -2.85
N LEU A 16 12.07 0.54 -3.38
CA LEU A 16 11.45 1.60 -2.59
C LEU A 16 10.19 1.12 -1.83
N GLY A 17 9.47 0.16 -2.39
CA GLY A 17 8.38 -0.56 -1.74
C GLY A 17 8.87 -1.34 -0.52
N ALA A 18 9.96 -2.09 -0.67
CA ALA A 18 10.55 -2.90 0.39
C ALA A 18 11.17 -2.06 1.53
N THR A 19 11.64 -0.84 1.24
CA THR A 19 12.31 0.02 2.22
C THR A 19 11.37 0.95 2.97
N VAL A 20 10.39 1.55 2.28
CA VAL A 20 9.53 2.60 2.85
C VAL A 20 8.03 2.40 2.59
N GLY A 21 7.62 1.35 1.85
CA GLY A 21 6.22 1.12 1.49
C GLY A 21 5.73 2.05 0.36
N GLY A 22 6.62 2.50 -0.52
CA GLY A 22 6.31 3.52 -1.54
C GLY A 22 6.26 3.03 -2.99
N GLY A 23 6.33 1.72 -3.25
CA GLY A 23 6.49 1.18 -4.61
C GLY A 23 5.43 1.68 -5.61
N GLY A 24 4.17 1.71 -5.17
CA GLY A 24 3.05 2.25 -5.94
C GLY A 24 3.19 3.72 -6.37
N MET A 25 3.91 4.54 -5.60
CA MET A 25 4.18 5.94 -5.96
C MET A 25 5.05 6.08 -7.22
N ILE A 26 5.76 5.01 -7.61
CA ILE A 26 6.64 5.00 -8.78
C ILE A 26 6.02 4.17 -9.89
N SER A 27 5.55 2.96 -9.58
CA SER A 27 5.01 2.05 -10.60
C SER A 27 3.74 2.58 -11.24
N ILE A 28 2.85 3.26 -10.51
CA ILE A 28 1.58 3.75 -11.06
C ILE A 28 1.82 4.91 -12.03
N PRO A 29 2.52 6.01 -11.68
CA PRO A 29 2.84 7.06 -12.64
C PRO A 29 3.59 6.53 -13.86
N ALA A 30 4.55 5.61 -13.67
CA ALA A 30 5.26 4.99 -14.77
C ALA A 30 4.33 4.24 -15.75
N LEU A 31 3.41 3.42 -15.24
CA LEU A 31 2.44 2.72 -16.07
C LEU A 31 1.50 3.69 -16.80
N LEU A 32 1.06 4.76 -16.13
CA LEU A 32 0.29 5.84 -16.78
C LEU A 32 1.09 6.49 -17.92
N PHE A 33 2.37 6.79 -17.70
CA PHE A 33 3.27 7.35 -18.73
C PHE A 33 3.47 6.39 -19.91
N LEU A 34 3.45 5.09 -19.67
CA LEU A 34 3.51 4.05 -20.70
C LEU A 34 2.16 3.86 -21.44
N GLY A 35 1.14 4.65 -21.12
CA GLY A 35 -0.16 4.66 -21.81
C GLY A 35 -1.19 3.69 -21.23
N PHE A 36 -0.94 3.09 -20.08
CA PHE A 36 -1.94 2.25 -19.43
C PHE A 36 -3.08 3.11 -18.86
N PRO A 37 -4.34 2.72 -19.03
CA PRO A 37 -5.46 3.37 -18.35
C PRO A 37 -5.27 3.34 -16.82
N PRO A 38 -5.74 4.36 -16.07
CA PRO A 38 -5.60 4.42 -14.61
C PRO A 38 -6.04 3.16 -13.85
N GLN A 39 -7.21 2.62 -14.18
CA GLN A 39 -7.72 1.39 -13.55
C GLN A 39 -6.76 0.22 -13.78
N SER A 40 -6.23 0.08 -15.00
CA SER A 40 -5.25 -0.96 -15.34
C SER A 40 -3.91 -0.74 -14.67
N ALA A 41 -3.42 0.50 -14.59
CA ALA A 41 -2.15 0.82 -13.93
C ALA A 41 -2.19 0.44 -12.44
N ILE A 42 -3.29 0.77 -11.75
CA ILE A 42 -3.53 0.41 -10.35
C ILE A 42 -3.67 -1.11 -10.22
N ALA A 43 -4.43 -1.76 -11.09
CA ALA A 43 -4.63 -3.20 -11.06
C ALA A 43 -3.31 -3.99 -11.23
N ILE A 44 -2.46 -3.58 -12.18
CA ILE A 44 -1.13 -4.16 -12.42
C ILE A 44 -0.24 -4.02 -11.19
N ASN A 45 -0.22 -2.83 -10.57
CA ASN A 45 0.53 -2.60 -9.33
C ASN A 45 0.02 -3.50 -8.19
N LYS A 46 -1.29 -3.62 -7.99
CA LYS A 46 -1.88 -4.45 -6.92
C LYS A 46 -1.53 -5.92 -7.05
N VAL A 47 -1.50 -6.45 -8.28
CA VAL A 47 -1.11 -7.85 -8.52
C VAL A 47 0.35 -8.08 -8.17
N GLY A 48 1.26 -7.20 -8.60
CA GLY A 48 2.68 -7.39 -8.28
C GLY A 48 3.02 -7.13 -6.80
N ASP A 49 2.28 -6.25 -6.12
CA ASP A 49 2.39 -6.05 -4.67
C ASP A 49 2.10 -7.34 -3.87
N VAL A 50 1.24 -8.23 -4.37
CA VAL A 50 0.97 -9.55 -3.74
C VAL A 50 2.28 -10.35 -3.61
N GLY A 51 3.09 -10.41 -4.67
CA GLY A 51 4.37 -11.10 -4.66
C GLY A 51 5.36 -10.49 -3.65
N THR A 52 5.44 -9.15 -3.67
CA THR A 52 6.27 -8.37 -2.73
C THR A 52 5.89 -8.68 -1.28
N PHE A 53 4.61 -8.63 -0.94
CA PHE A 53 4.17 -8.85 0.44
C PHE A 53 4.27 -10.31 0.89
N ILE A 54 4.11 -11.30 -0.02
CA ILE A 54 4.40 -12.70 0.31
C ILE A 54 5.87 -12.86 0.74
N SER A 55 6.80 -12.27 -0.02
CA SER A 55 8.22 -12.30 0.30
C SER A 55 8.52 -11.62 1.64
N ALA A 56 7.96 -10.44 1.86
CA ALA A 56 8.12 -9.67 3.09
C ALA A 56 7.55 -10.39 4.32
N ILE A 57 6.34 -10.96 4.22
CA ILE A 57 5.72 -11.75 5.31
C ILE A 57 6.62 -12.92 5.67
N ARG A 58 7.13 -13.67 4.68
CA ARG A 58 8.04 -14.79 4.92
C ARG A 58 9.30 -14.35 5.67
N GLN A 59 9.90 -13.22 5.29
CA GLN A 59 11.09 -12.68 5.94
C GLN A 59 10.80 -12.23 7.39
N TYR A 60 9.73 -11.47 7.60
CA TYR A 60 9.38 -10.93 8.92
C TYR A 60 8.85 -11.99 9.89
N TRP A 61 8.21 -13.02 9.37
CA TRP A 61 7.80 -14.18 10.16
C TRP A 61 9.03 -14.94 10.66
N LYS A 62 10.01 -15.23 9.79
CA LYS A 62 11.26 -15.91 10.19
C LYS A 62 12.05 -15.13 11.23
N SER A 63 12.07 -13.81 11.13
CA SER A 63 12.76 -12.92 12.08
C SER A 63 11.95 -12.59 13.34
N LYS A 64 10.73 -13.15 13.49
CA LYS A 64 9.83 -12.94 14.64
C LYS A 64 9.52 -11.45 14.90
N LYS A 65 9.45 -10.64 13.85
CA LYS A 65 9.21 -9.19 13.93
C LYS A 65 7.73 -8.81 13.87
N ILE A 66 6.85 -9.74 13.47
CA ILE A 66 5.41 -9.50 13.34
C ILE A 66 4.74 -9.61 14.71
N ASP A 67 4.06 -8.54 15.14
CA ASP A 67 3.16 -8.59 16.29
C ASP A 67 1.76 -9.08 15.85
N TRP A 68 1.56 -10.39 15.87
CA TRP A 68 0.32 -11.03 15.39
C TRP A 68 -0.94 -10.57 16.12
N LYS A 69 -0.84 -10.10 17.37
CA LYS A 69 -2.00 -9.57 18.11
C LYS A 69 -2.56 -8.30 17.48
N MET A 70 -1.69 -7.51 16.82
CA MET A 70 -2.08 -6.31 16.11
C MET A 70 -2.26 -6.55 14.61
N ALA A 71 -1.45 -7.43 14.01
CA ALA A 71 -1.49 -7.70 12.58
C ALA A 71 -2.84 -8.30 12.14
N VAL A 72 -3.43 -9.21 12.93
CA VAL A 72 -4.71 -9.85 12.58
C VAL A 72 -5.89 -8.86 12.53
N PRO A 73 -6.12 -8.03 13.57
CA PRO A 73 -7.15 -6.98 13.49
C PRO A 73 -6.95 -6.02 12.32
N LEU A 74 -5.71 -5.58 12.07
CA LEU A 74 -5.41 -4.68 10.95
C LEU A 74 -5.66 -5.35 9.60
N ALA A 75 -5.36 -6.64 9.46
CA ALA A 75 -5.64 -7.40 8.25
C ALA A 75 -7.15 -7.50 7.97
N ILE A 76 -7.98 -7.69 9.00
CA ILE A 76 -9.44 -7.69 8.84
C ILE A 76 -9.93 -6.31 8.37
N ILE A 77 -9.42 -5.24 8.98
CA ILE A 77 -9.73 -3.85 8.59
C ILE A 77 -9.30 -3.60 7.14
N ALA A 78 -8.12 -4.07 6.75
CA ALA A 78 -7.59 -3.97 5.39
C ALA A 78 -8.45 -4.72 4.37
N VAL A 79 -8.91 -5.94 4.68
CA VAL A 79 -9.85 -6.68 3.81
C VAL A 79 -11.13 -5.88 3.61
N ILE A 80 -11.77 -5.42 4.67
CA ILE A 80 -13.04 -4.68 4.56
C ILE A 80 -12.83 -3.35 3.81
N GLY A 81 -11.80 -2.58 4.19
CA GLY A 81 -11.48 -1.31 3.57
C GLY A 81 -11.14 -1.46 2.09
N SER A 82 -10.38 -2.50 1.72
CA SER A 82 -9.99 -2.72 0.34
C SER A 82 -11.13 -3.19 -0.55
N ILE A 83 -12.10 -3.97 -0.04
CA ILE A 83 -13.34 -4.28 -0.76
C ILE A 83 -14.07 -2.98 -1.09
N ILE A 84 -14.31 -2.13 -0.08
CA ILE A 84 -15.04 -0.88 -0.23
C ILE A 84 -14.31 0.04 -1.22
N GLY A 85 -13.01 0.28 -1.01
CA GLY A 85 -12.21 1.16 -1.85
C GLY A 85 -12.15 0.69 -3.29
N THR A 86 -11.93 -0.60 -3.52
CA THR A 86 -11.89 -1.14 -4.88
C THR A 86 -13.24 -1.02 -5.58
N GLN A 87 -14.35 -1.28 -4.88
CA GLN A 87 -15.69 -1.16 -5.44
C GLN A 87 -16.05 0.28 -5.82
N ILE A 88 -15.59 1.27 -5.04
CA ILE A 88 -15.69 2.68 -5.41
C ILE A 88 -14.87 2.93 -6.67
N MET A 89 -13.62 2.49 -6.68
CA MET A 89 -12.67 2.74 -7.75
C MET A 89 -13.12 2.19 -9.12
N VAL A 90 -13.65 0.96 -9.16
CA VAL A 90 -14.12 0.37 -10.43
C VAL A 90 -15.35 1.08 -11.03
N ARG A 91 -16.04 1.92 -10.25
CA ARG A 91 -17.22 2.70 -10.69
C ARG A 91 -16.90 4.17 -10.98
N LEU A 92 -15.69 4.63 -10.66
CA LEU A 92 -15.28 6.02 -10.88
C LEU A 92 -14.86 6.23 -12.34
N GLU A 93 -15.34 7.32 -12.92
CA GLU A 93 -14.91 7.77 -14.25
C GLU A 93 -13.45 8.23 -14.25
N THR A 94 -12.73 7.82 -15.28
CA THR A 94 -11.28 7.91 -15.42
C THR A 94 -10.72 9.34 -15.33
N ASN A 95 -11.51 10.36 -15.70
CA ASN A 95 -11.08 11.76 -15.73
C ASN A 95 -10.86 12.38 -14.34
N PHE A 96 -11.58 11.93 -13.31
CA PHE A 96 -11.43 12.43 -11.94
C PHE A 96 -10.28 11.75 -11.18
N LEU A 97 -9.83 10.59 -11.66
CA LEU A 97 -8.91 9.73 -10.94
C LEU A 97 -7.48 10.25 -10.92
N GLY A 98 -6.97 10.74 -12.05
CA GLY A 98 -5.62 11.32 -12.08
C GLY A 98 -5.46 12.51 -11.11
N ILE A 99 -6.50 13.35 -11.02
CA ILE A 99 -6.51 14.51 -10.11
C ILE A 99 -6.59 14.07 -8.65
N LEU A 100 -7.45 13.09 -8.33
CA LEU A 100 -7.61 12.57 -6.97
C LEU A 100 -6.30 11.97 -6.45
N ILE A 101 -5.62 11.16 -7.27
CA ILE A 101 -4.30 10.58 -6.95
C ILE A 101 -3.27 11.67 -6.67
N GLY A 102 -3.22 12.72 -7.52
CA GLY A 102 -2.31 13.84 -7.35
C GLY A 102 -2.54 14.63 -6.06
N ILE A 103 -3.80 14.91 -5.71
CA ILE A 103 -4.17 15.63 -4.49
C ILE A 103 -3.80 14.84 -3.24
N ILE A 104 -4.09 13.54 -3.23
CA ILE A 104 -3.77 12.64 -2.12
C ILE A 104 -2.26 12.63 -1.87
N LEU A 105 -1.44 12.44 -2.91
CA LEU A 105 0.03 12.44 -2.78
C LEU A 105 0.55 13.77 -2.19
N LEU A 106 -0.03 14.91 -2.58
CA LEU A 106 0.35 16.23 -2.07
C LEU A 106 -0.04 16.44 -0.60
N LEU A 107 -1.24 16.00 -0.19
CA LEU A 107 -1.72 16.13 1.19
C LEU A 107 -0.86 15.34 2.19
N PHE A 108 -0.22 14.26 1.75
CA PHE A 108 0.61 13.42 2.61
C PHE A 108 2.10 13.82 2.65
N LEU A 109 2.55 14.67 1.72
CA LEU A 109 3.94 15.16 1.68
C LEU A 109 4.42 15.79 3.01
N PRO A 110 3.64 16.63 3.71
CA PRO A 110 4.08 17.26 4.97
C PRO A 110 4.39 16.23 6.07
N PHE A 111 3.68 15.10 6.10
CA PHE A 111 3.86 14.07 7.12
C PHE A 111 5.26 13.44 7.09
N PHE A 112 5.89 13.36 5.91
CA PHE A 112 7.26 12.89 5.79
C PHE A 112 8.26 13.81 6.50
N PHE A 113 8.07 15.13 6.40
CA PHE A 113 8.98 16.12 7.00
C PHE A 113 8.85 16.23 8.53
N PHE A 114 7.67 15.96 9.10
CA PHE A 114 7.44 16.00 10.55
C PHE A 114 7.94 14.76 11.32
N SER A 115 8.42 13.72 10.63
CA SER A 115 8.64 12.39 11.20
C SER A 115 10.04 12.12 11.79
N ARG A 116 10.97 13.10 11.80
CA ARG A 116 12.42 12.87 12.10
C ARG A 116 12.74 12.17 13.44
N LYS A 117 11.82 12.13 14.41
CA LYS A 117 12.00 11.44 15.71
C LYS A 117 11.01 10.29 15.98
N ILE A 118 10.12 10.01 15.02
CA ILE A 118 9.05 9.02 15.16
C ILE A 118 9.60 7.64 14.76
N GLY A 119 9.21 6.59 15.48
CA GLY A 119 9.61 5.20 15.15
C GLY A 119 11.05 4.80 15.50
N ILE A 120 11.83 5.65 16.17
CA ILE A 120 13.20 5.33 16.62
C ILE A 120 13.19 4.36 17.82
N LYS A 121 12.23 4.53 18.73
CA LYS A 121 12.04 3.65 19.89
C LYS A 121 10.58 3.30 20.04
N GLN A 122 10.31 2.07 20.49
CA GLN A 122 8.96 1.63 20.80
C GLN A 122 8.39 2.49 21.95
N LYS A 123 7.14 2.91 21.80
CA LYS A 123 6.34 3.64 22.79
C LYS A 123 5.07 2.85 23.09
N ASN A 124 4.41 3.17 24.20
CA ASN A 124 3.08 2.62 24.51
C ASN A 124 2.03 3.73 24.51
N PRO A 125 1.35 3.98 23.37
CA PRO A 125 0.34 5.03 23.27
C PRO A 125 -0.89 4.75 24.15
N SER A 126 -1.60 5.83 24.50
CA SER A 126 -2.87 5.72 25.23
C SER A 126 -3.93 4.97 24.42
N LYS A 127 -4.93 4.40 25.10
CA LYS A 127 -6.06 3.72 24.44
C LYS A 127 -6.76 4.62 23.43
N THR A 128 -7.00 5.88 23.77
CA THR A 128 -7.60 6.88 22.87
C THR A 128 -6.80 7.05 21.59
N LYS A 129 -5.46 7.14 21.67
CA LYS A 129 -4.60 7.23 20.48
C LYS A 129 -4.71 5.98 19.62
N LYS A 130 -4.75 4.79 20.22
CA LYS A 130 -4.92 3.53 19.45
C LYS A 130 -6.27 3.47 18.73
N ILE A 131 -7.35 3.91 19.38
CA ILE A 131 -8.69 3.96 18.76
C ILE A 131 -8.71 4.92 17.57
N ILE A 132 -8.16 6.13 17.72
CA ILE A 132 -8.03 7.09 16.61
C ILE A 132 -7.18 6.48 15.48
N GLY A 133 -6.09 5.81 15.83
CA GLY A 133 -5.24 5.09 14.88
C GLY A 133 -6.00 4.05 14.08
N ILE A 134 -6.87 3.27 14.69
CA ILE A 134 -7.71 2.26 14.02
C ILE A 134 -8.67 2.91 13.01
N ILE A 135 -9.33 4.01 13.40
CA ILE A 135 -10.26 4.73 12.52
C ILE A 135 -9.52 5.29 11.30
N LEU A 136 -8.38 5.96 11.54
CA LEU A 136 -7.55 6.50 10.45
C LEU A 136 -7.00 5.38 9.57
N TYR A 137 -6.58 4.27 10.16
CA TYR A 137 -6.12 3.10 9.42
C TYR A 137 -7.20 2.56 8.48
N PHE A 138 -8.46 2.46 8.94
CA PHE A 138 -9.56 2.01 8.10
C PHE A 138 -9.82 2.94 6.91
N ILE A 139 -9.83 4.26 7.15
CA ILE A 139 -10.00 5.27 6.09
C ILE A 139 -8.88 5.15 5.06
N LEU A 140 -7.63 5.00 5.52
CA LEU A 140 -6.46 4.84 4.65
C LEU A 140 -6.43 3.49 3.94
N ALA A 141 -7.00 2.43 4.50
CA ALA A 141 -7.15 1.15 3.80
C ALA A 141 -8.14 1.26 2.63
N ILE A 142 -9.21 2.05 2.77
CA ILE A 142 -10.14 2.36 1.67
C ILE A 142 -9.41 3.16 0.59
N GLU A 143 -8.76 4.26 0.98
CA GLU A 143 -8.03 5.14 0.07
C GLU A 143 -6.90 4.39 -0.65
N GLY A 144 -6.07 3.65 0.07
CA GLY A 144 -4.95 2.89 -0.48
C GLY A 144 -5.37 1.79 -1.46
N ALA A 145 -6.59 1.26 -1.34
CA ALA A 145 -7.15 0.34 -2.32
C ALA A 145 -7.70 1.04 -3.58
N MET A 146 -8.19 2.28 -3.43
CA MET A 146 -8.63 3.10 -4.56
C MET A 146 -7.45 3.57 -5.41
N VAL A 147 -6.42 4.11 -4.77
CA VAL A 147 -5.34 4.85 -5.46
C VAL A 147 -4.13 3.97 -5.74
N GLY A 148 -3.81 3.02 -4.85
CA GLY A 148 -2.63 2.15 -4.97
C GLY A 148 -1.28 2.82 -4.74
N ALA A 149 -1.20 4.16 -4.70
CA ALA A 149 0.04 4.91 -4.49
C ALA A 149 0.11 5.53 -3.08
N GLY A 150 1.18 5.21 -2.33
CA GLY A 150 1.57 5.94 -1.12
C GLY A 150 0.88 5.57 0.20
N GLY A 151 -0.21 4.80 0.14
CA GLY A 151 -0.94 4.33 1.31
C GLY A 151 -0.05 3.61 2.34
N ALA A 152 0.80 2.68 1.90
CA ALA A 152 1.65 1.90 2.82
C ALA A 152 2.68 2.75 3.59
N ALA A 153 3.23 3.81 2.98
CA ALA A 153 4.12 4.74 3.69
C ALA A 153 3.39 5.53 4.77
N ILE A 154 2.14 5.94 4.52
CA ILE A 154 1.31 6.66 5.50
C ILE A 154 0.85 5.71 6.60
N LEU A 155 0.44 4.50 6.25
CA LEU A 155 0.07 3.45 7.22
C LEU A 155 1.27 3.12 8.12
N LEU A 156 2.49 3.12 7.60
CA LEU A 156 3.69 3.02 8.44
C LEU A 156 3.82 4.18 9.45
N LEU A 157 3.52 5.42 9.05
CA LEU A 157 3.47 6.55 10.00
C LEU A 157 2.40 6.34 11.07
N ILE A 158 1.23 5.81 10.71
CA ILE A 158 0.18 5.45 11.67
C ILE A 158 0.68 4.40 12.66
N MET A 159 1.37 3.35 12.17
CA MET A 159 1.99 2.32 13.01
C MET A 159 2.96 2.90 14.03
N MET A 160 3.75 3.89 13.63
CA MET A 160 4.73 4.48 14.55
C MET A 160 4.12 5.51 15.51
N TYR A 161 3.19 6.36 15.05
CA TYR A 161 2.66 7.45 15.86
C TYR A 161 1.49 7.02 16.77
N PHE A 162 0.50 6.30 16.22
CA PHE A 162 -0.71 5.92 16.95
C PHE A 162 -0.59 4.58 17.67
N PHE A 163 0.21 3.66 17.13
CA PHE A 163 0.44 2.35 17.74
C PHE A 163 1.80 2.24 18.45
N GLY A 164 2.71 3.19 18.23
CA GLY A 164 3.95 3.32 18.99
C GLY A 164 5.04 2.34 18.58
N TYR A 165 4.93 1.71 17.41
CA TYR A 165 5.95 0.79 16.94
C TYR A 165 7.24 1.51 16.50
N GLU A 166 8.37 0.83 16.64
CA GLU A 166 9.59 1.18 15.91
C GLU A 166 9.40 0.90 14.41
N ILE A 167 10.16 1.56 13.52
CA ILE A 167 9.99 1.48 12.06
C ILE A 167 9.89 0.02 11.57
N ILE A 168 10.89 -0.80 11.89
CA ILE A 168 10.98 -2.19 11.40
C ILE A 168 9.81 -3.03 11.90
N LYS A 169 9.51 -2.95 13.21
CA LYS A 169 8.41 -3.72 13.81
C LYS A 169 7.04 -3.23 13.32
N GLY A 170 6.89 -1.93 13.09
CA GLY A 170 5.68 -1.31 12.55
C GLY A 170 5.41 -1.79 11.13
N TYR A 171 6.42 -1.73 10.27
CA TYR A 171 6.34 -2.23 8.89
C TYR A 171 6.05 -3.74 8.87
N ALA A 172 6.81 -4.53 9.64
CA ALA A 172 6.62 -5.98 9.74
C ALA A 172 5.21 -6.37 10.23
N THR A 173 4.69 -5.66 11.23
CA THR A 173 3.35 -5.89 11.78
C THR A 173 2.25 -5.48 10.81
N ASN A 174 2.49 -4.46 9.98
CA ASN A 174 1.56 -3.99 8.97
C ASN A 174 1.54 -4.87 7.70
N THR A 175 2.65 -5.56 7.41
CA THR A 175 2.82 -6.31 6.15
C THR A 175 1.69 -7.32 5.87
N PRO A 176 1.17 -8.10 6.86
CA PRO A 176 0.03 -8.98 6.61
C PRO A 176 -1.24 -8.25 6.15
N ALA A 177 -1.49 -7.05 6.65
CA ALA A 177 -2.64 -6.26 6.25
C ALA A 177 -2.44 -5.68 4.83
N GLU A 178 -1.24 -5.21 4.52
CA GLU A 178 -0.87 -4.76 3.17
C GLU A 178 -1.02 -5.87 2.11
N PHE A 179 -0.66 -7.11 2.47
CA PHE A 179 -0.90 -8.25 1.59
C PHE A 179 -2.37 -8.39 1.20
N PHE A 180 -3.31 -8.25 2.14
CA PHE A 180 -4.73 -8.28 1.81
C PHE A 180 -5.21 -7.03 1.07
N SER A 181 -4.65 -5.85 1.38
CA SER A 181 -4.85 -4.60 0.62
C SER A 181 -4.28 -4.64 -0.80
N ALA A 182 -3.52 -5.67 -1.15
CA ALA A 182 -3.07 -5.97 -2.52
C ALA A 182 -3.89 -7.11 -3.13
N LEU A 183 -4.03 -8.23 -2.41
CA LEU A 183 -4.68 -9.45 -2.90
C LEU A 183 -6.16 -9.24 -3.23
N VAL A 184 -6.90 -8.58 -2.34
CA VAL A 184 -8.35 -8.38 -2.53
C VAL A 184 -8.63 -7.48 -3.74
N PRO A 185 -7.99 -6.29 -3.88
CA PRO A 185 -8.13 -5.51 -5.10
C PRO A 185 -7.65 -6.25 -6.35
N ALA A 186 -6.53 -6.99 -6.29
CA ALA A 186 -6.03 -7.76 -7.42
C ALA A 186 -7.07 -8.77 -7.94
N ILE A 187 -7.75 -9.48 -7.04
CA ILE A 187 -8.83 -10.41 -7.40
C ILE A 187 -10.00 -9.64 -8.04
N ILE A 188 -10.47 -8.56 -7.41
CA ILE A 188 -11.61 -7.79 -7.92
C ILE A 188 -11.28 -7.19 -9.30
N TYR A 189 -10.14 -6.52 -9.46
CA TYR A 189 -9.73 -5.94 -10.74
C TYR A 189 -9.56 -7.01 -11.83
N SER A 190 -9.14 -8.22 -11.48
CA SER A 190 -9.09 -9.34 -12.43
C SER A 190 -10.48 -9.72 -12.92
N PHE A 191 -11.49 -9.76 -12.04
CA PHE A 191 -12.88 -10.02 -12.43
C PHE A 191 -13.46 -8.95 -13.36
N TYR A 192 -13.08 -7.69 -13.19
CA TYR A 192 -13.50 -6.59 -14.08
C TYR A 192 -12.66 -6.47 -15.36
N GLY A 193 -11.67 -7.34 -15.57
CA GLY A 193 -10.82 -7.34 -16.77
C GLY A 193 -9.80 -6.20 -16.84
N PHE A 194 -9.48 -5.55 -15.72
CA PHE A 194 -8.51 -4.45 -15.68
C PHE A 194 -7.05 -4.92 -15.62
N VAL A 195 -6.81 -6.18 -15.25
CA VAL A 195 -5.46 -6.73 -15.05
C VAL A 195 -4.86 -7.22 -16.37
N GLN A 196 -3.68 -6.70 -16.70
CA GLN A 196 -2.81 -7.26 -17.73
C GLN A 196 -1.71 -8.08 -17.05
N LEU A 197 -1.73 -9.40 -17.25
CA LEU A 197 -0.94 -10.33 -16.43
C LEU A 197 0.57 -10.19 -16.63
N LEU A 198 1.03 -10.01 -17.87
CA LEU A 198 2.46 -9.90 -18.17
C LEU A 198 3.09 -8.65 -17.51
N PRO A 199 2.56 -7.42 -17.70
CA PRO A 199 3.00 -6.25 -16.95
C PRO A 199 2.96 -6.43 -15.44
N ALA A 200 1.96 -7.15 -14.92
CA ALA A 200 1.79 -7.37 -13.48
C ALA A 200 2.85 -8.29 -12.86
N ILE A 201 3.34 -9.27 -13.61
CA ILE A 201 4.38 -10.20 -13.14
C ILE A 201 5.77 -9.56 -13.19
N ILE A 202 6.03 -8.68 -14.17
CA ILE A 202 7.37 -8.11 -14.38
C ILE A 202 7.62 -6.83 -13.57
N ILE A 203 6.60 -6.24 -12.95
CA ILE A 203 6.70 -4.95 -12.25
C ILE A 203 7.16 -5.07 -10.79
N PHE A 204 7.25 -6.27 -10.21
CA PHE A 204 7.81 -6.49 -8.86
C PHE A 204 8.45 -7.87 -8.73
#